data_AF-A0A4P6DSP0-F1
#
_entry.id   AF-A0A4P6DSP0-F1
#
_cell.length_a   1.000
_cell.length_b   1.000
_cell.length_c   1.000
_cell.angle_alpha   90.00
_cell.angle_beta   90.00
_cell.angle_gamma   90.00
#
_symmetry.space_group_name_H-M   'P 1'
#
loop_
_entity.id
_entity.type
_entity.pdbx_description
1 polymer ?
#
loop_
_entity_poly.entity_id
_entity_poly.type
_entity_poly.pdbx_seq_one_letter_code
_entity_poly.pdbx_strand_id
1 'polypeptide(L)'
;MNRKPFSTVTSAVCAALTLFCIGGGVMSAQAVTTIPVHDLESEQVTGLYGNLRIDTTRVTADDISDLSGFAREPFAYGDGPCASDVYRPERKGASLRVHDVGTWIDPHGESHGIDMIVTVEDYLAPVDFRIMYDSCSPDGVDLDHLAGFGPTAGLAGRPAADGRRAFIDFTVRLVRADGGPTDGIMGVTGFRDIDGNTATPNEAWELVSGFDGAWLRSDAHLTEYGENGWAGVTDEYQDHDMESEHALQHYLGATFTGDTFRLRYSVMPGDSRGSQLSPLNGTVLYPLAYSLNGGTGTIPNEP
;
A
#
# COMPACT_ATOMS: atom_id res chain seq x y z
N MET A 1 52.14 35.71 -44.38
CA MET A 1 51.95 34.52 -45.25
C MET A 1 51.91 33.34 -44.30
N ASN A 2 50.86 32.55 -44.07
CA ASN A 2 49.69 32.13 -44.84
C ASN A 2 48.41 32.13 -43.97
N ARG A 3 47.27 31.92 -44.62
CA ARG A 3 45.89 32.25 -44.24
C ARG A 3 45.22 31.22 -43.29
N LYS A 4 44.59 31.70 -42.20
CA LYS A 4 43.15 31.60 -41.75
C LYS A 4 42.37 30.24 -41.88
N PRO A 5 41.23 30.01 -41.15
CA PRO A 5 40.95 29.99 -39.68
C PRO A 5 39.83 28.96 -39.23
N PHE A 6 39.41 29.04 -37.95
CA PHE A 6 38.14 28.59 -37.31
C PHE A 6 37.80 27.09 -37.11
N SER A 7 37.57 26.70 -35.85
CA SER A 7 36.20 26.56 -35.31
C SER A 7 36.23 26.31 -33.80
N THR A 8 35.58 27.20 -33.05
CA THR A 8 35.22 27.03 -31.63
C THR A 8 33.77 26.56 -31.64
N VAL A 9 33.47 25.41 -31.03
CA VAL A 9 32.08 24.97 -30.82
C VAL A 9 31.68 25.31 -29.39
N THR A 10 30.82 26.32 -29.29
CA THR A 10 29.90 26.54 -28.17
C THR A 10 28.59 25.87 -28.54
N SER A 11 27.97 25.11 -27.63
CA SER A 11 26.51 25.12 -27.53
C SER A 11 26.03 24.47 -26.24
N ALA A 12 25.54 25.32 -25.33
CA ALA A 12 24.41 24.99 -24.48
C ALA A 12 23.12 25.05 -25.32
N VAL A 13 22.20 24.11 -25.12
CA VAL A 13 20.81 24.16 -25.60
C VAL A 13 20.00 23.45 -24.50
N CYS A 14 19.38 24.16 -23.56
CA CYS A 14 18.05 24.78 -23.64
C CYS A 14 16.99 23.83 -24.21
N ALA A 15 16.40 22.97 -23.36
CA ALA A 15 15.19 22.24 -23.71
C ALA A 15 14.03 23.23 -23.84
N ALA A 16 13.59 23.45 -25.08
CA ALA A 16 12.49 24.33 -25.42
C ALA A 16 11.15 23.62 -25.19
N LEU A 17 10.34 24.21 -24.32
CA LEU A 17 8.91 23.94 -24.18
C LEU A 17 8.23 24.33 -25.50
N THR A 18 7.82 23.34 -26.30
CA THR A 18 7.08 23.60 -27.53
C THR A 18 5.58 23.63 -27.21
N LEU A 19 5.05 24.84 -27.06
CA LEU A 19 3.62 25.10 -26.95
C LEU A 19 3.04 25.23 -28.36
N PHE A 20 2.30 24.22 -28.82
CA PHE A 20 1.47 24.32 -30.03
C PHE A 20 0.00 24.47 -29.60
N CYS A 21 -0.52 25.69 -29.67
CA CYS A 21 -1.95 25.96 -29.51
C CYS A 21 -2.63 25.89 -30.88
N ILE A 22 -3.26 24.76 -31.20
CA ILE A 22 -4.38 24.71 -32.16
C ILE A 22 -5.43 23.74 -31.62
N GLY A 23 -6.54 24.31 -31.13
CA GLY A 23 -7.85 23.70 -30.89
C GLY A 23 -7.94 22.21 -30.54
N GLY A 24 -8.08 21.91 -29.24
CA GLY A 24 -8.38 20.59 -28.71
C GLY A 24 -7.72 20.44 -27.35
N GLY A 25 -8.50 20.17 -26.30
CA GLY A 25 -8.03 20.17 -24.91
C GLY A 25 -6.74 19.40 -24.71
N VAL A 26 -5.71 20.09 -24.25
CA VAL A 26 -4.45 19.47 -23.85
C VAL A 26 -4.69 18.84 -22.49
N MET A 27 -4.87 17.52 -22.44
CA MET A 27 -4.58 16.77 -21.22
C MET A 27 -3.11 17.01 -20.92
N SER A 28 -2.81 17.63 -19.78
CA SER A 28 -1.45 17.75 -19.29
C SER A 28 -0.89 16.34 -19.16
N ALA A 29 0.13 15.99 -19.95
CA ALA A 29 0.94 14.82 -19.65
C ALA A 29 1.53 15.07 -18.26
N GLN A 30 1.03 14.37 -17.24
CA GLN A 30 1.72 14.33 -15.97
C GLN A 30 3.12 13.79 -16.27
N ALA A 31 4.15 14.57 -15.92
CA ALA A 31 5.48 14.01 -15.83
C ALA A 31 5.37 12.87 -14.81
N VAL A 32 5.72 11.66 -15.22
CA VAL A 32 5.89 10.55 -14.27
C VAL A 32 7.08 10.94 -13.39
N THR A 33 6.79 11.55 -12.26
CA THR A 33 7.77 11.69 -11.19
C THR A 33 7.70 10.39 -10.40
N THR A 34 8.74 9.57 -10.54
CA THR A 34 9.00 8.45 -9.62
C THR A 34 8.89 8.97 -8.20
N ILE A 35 8.14 8.26 -7.35
CA ILE A 35 7.97 8.67 -5.96
C ILE A 35 9.31 8.60 -5.23
N PRO A 36 9.62 9.54 -4.31
CA PRO A 36 10.78 9.44 -3.44
C PRO A 36 10.81 8.11 -2.68
N VAL A 37 12.00 7.54 -2.55
CA VAL A 37 12.25 6.35 -1.73
C VAL A 37 13.07 6.77 -0.52
N HIS A 38 12.58 6.43 0.65
CA HIS A 38 13.15 6.80 1.95
C HIS A 38 13.62 5.56 2.70
N ASP A 39 14.71 5.73 3.44
CA ASP A 39 15.26 4.69 4.29
C ASP A 39 14.51 4.63 5.63
N LEU A 40 13.83 3.51 5.89
CA LEU A 40 13.00 3.29 7.07
C LEU A 40 13.80 3.26 8.38
N GLU A 41 15.11 3.00 8.33
CA GLU A 41 15.96 2.86 9.51
C GLU A 41 16.57 4.20 9.94
N SER A 42 16.82 5.08 8.98
CA SER A 42 17.56 6.33 9.19
C SER A 42 16.73 7.60 8.97
N GLU A 43 15.60 7.51 8.28
CA GLU A 43 14.67 8.62 8.06
C GLU A 43 13.40 8.46 8.91
N GLN A 44 12.69 9.56 9.13
CA GLN A 44 11.43 9.56 9.87
C GLN A 44 10.34 10.23 9.05
N VAL A 45 9.15 9.64 9.06
CA VAL A 45 7.97 10.25 8.46
C VAL A 45 7.64 11.53 9.21
N THR A 46 7.44 12.63 8.48
CA THR A 46 7.12 13.92 9.10
C THR A 46 5.82 13.84 9.90
N GLY A 47 5.73 14.60 10.98
CA GLY A 47 4.56 14.56 11.87
C GLY A 47 3.23 14.95 11.21
N LEU A 48 3.26 15.54 10.02
CA LEU A 48 2.05 15.87 9.26
C LEU A 48 1.31 14.62 8.79
N TYR A 49 2.03 13.57 8.38
CA TYR A 49 1.46 12.28 7.99
C TYR A 49 1.01 11.44 9.18
N GLY A 50 1.44 11.79 10.41
CA GLY A 50 1.03 11.09 11.62
C GLY A 50 -0.40 11.35 12.07
N ASN A 51 -1.14 12.20 11.35
CA ASN A 51 -2.55 12.49 11.64
C ASN A 51 -3.49 11.35 11.23
N LEU A 52 -3.07 10.43 10.35
CA LEU A 52 -3.85 9.25 9.98
C LEU A 52 -2.94 8.04 9.73
N ARG A 53 -3.33 6.91 10.30
CA ARG A 53 -2.75 5.59 10.04
C ARG A 53 -3.85 4.66 9.55
N ILE A 54 -3.69 4.09 8.35
CA ILE A 54 -4.62 3.07 7.83
C ILE A 54 -4.15 1.71 8.33
N ASP A 55 -4.81 1.15 9.34
CA ASP A 55 -4.45 -0.09 10.01
C ASP A 55 -5.60 -1.10 9.89
N THR A 56 -5.39 -2.19 9.14
CA THR A 56 -6.42 -3.21 8.96
C THR A 56 -6.30 -4.38 9.93
N THR A 57 -5.33 -4.37 10.85
CA THR A 57 -5.06 -5.53 11.74
C THR A 57 -6.22 -5.92 12.65
N ARG A 58 -7.17 -4.99 12.88
CA ARG A 58 -8.37 -5.20 13.70
C ARG A 58 -9.64 -5.45 12.89
N VAL A 59 -9.56 -5.39 11.56
CA VAL A 59 -10.72 -5.57 10.68
C VAL A 59 -11.18 -7.02 10.73
N THR A 60 -12.47 -7.20 10.95
CA THR A 60 -13.15 -8.49 10.92
C THR A 60 -14.14 -8.55 9.75
N ALA A 61 -14.74 -9.71 9.51
CA ALA A 61 -15.76 -9.85 8.47
C ALA A 61 -17.02 -9.00 8.71
N ASP A 62 -17.30 -8.61 9.97
CA ASP A 62 -18.42 -7.75 10.33
C ASP A 62 -18.17 -6.27 9.98
N ASP A 63 -16.90 -5.90 9.80
CA ASP A 63 -16.48 -4.55 9.38
C ASP A 63 -16.53 -4.38 7.86
N ILE A 64 -16.95 -5.41 7.11
CA ILE A 64 -17.08 -5.36 5.65
C ILE A 64 -18.54 -5.21 5.24
N SER A 65 -18.84 -4.16 4.48
CA SER A 65 -20.18 -3.84 4.01
C SER A 65 -20.21 -3.35 2.56
N ASP A 66 -21.40 -2.97 2.08
CA ASP A 66 -21.60 -2.35 0.76
C ASP A 66 -21.02 -3.15 -0.42
N LEU A 67 -21.10 -4.48 -0.33
CA LEU A 67 -20.62 -5.42 -1.34
C LEU A 67 -21.36 -5.25 -2.67
N SER A 68 -20.67 -4.68 -3.66
CA SER A 68 -21.17 -4.49 -5.02
C SER A 68 -20.27 -5.21 -6.01
N GLY A 69 -20.77 -6.27 -6.65
CA GLY A 69 -19.98 -7.06 -7.61
C GLY A 69 -18.87 -7.90 -6.97
N PHE A 70 -18.95 -8.17 -5.68
CA PHE A 70 -18.12 -9.12 -4.95
C PHE A 70 -18.94 -10.34 -4.54
N ALA A 71 -18.40 -11.52 -4.75
CA ALA A 71 -18.87 -12.74 -4.10
C ALA A 71 -18.11 -12.93 -2.78
N ARG A 72 -18.85 -13.09 -1.67
CA ARG A 72 -18.30 -13.48 -0.37
C ARG A 72 -18.37 -15.00 -0.25
N GLU A 73 -17.22 -15.63 0.00
CA GLU A 73 -17.12 -17.07 0.19
C GLU A 73 -16.34 -17.38 1.47
N PRO A 74 -16.80 -18.33 2.29
CA PRO A 74 -15.97 -18.87 3.36
C PRO A 74 -14.70 -19.51 2.77
N PHE A 75 -13.58 -19.23 3.39
CA PHE A 75 -12.27 -19.76 3.03
C PHE A 75 -11.61 -20.37 4.27
N ALA A 76 -11.31 -21.66 4.21
CA ALA A 76 -10.50 -22.34 5.19
C ALA A 76 -9.10 -22.59 4.62
N TYR A 77 -8.06 -22.24 5.37
CA TYR A 77 -6.69 -22.59 5.03
C TYR A 77 -6.35 -23.95 5.64
N GLY A 78 -6.20 -24.98 4.81
CA GLY A 78 -5.96 -26.36 5.25
C GLY A 78 -7.15 -26.98 6.02
N ASP A 79 -6.86 -28.02 6.81
CA ASP A 79 -7.84 -28.74 7.64
C ASP A 79 -8.05 -28.08 9.04
N GLY A 80 -7.53 -26.87 9.25
CA GLY A 80 -7.57 -26.16 10.53
C GLY A 80 -8.87 -25.37 10.79
N PRO A 81 -9.11 -24.92 12.03
CA PRO A 81 -10.32 -24.19 12.43
C PRO A 81 -10.42 -22.75 11.88
N CYS A 82 -9.42 -22.31 11.12
CA CYS A 82 -9.33 -20.97 10.55
C CYS A 82 -10.27 -20.75 9.37
N ALA A 83 -11.55 -20.50 9.66
CA ALA A 83 -12.49 -19.98 8.69
C ALA A 83 -12.32 -18.45 8.57
N SER A 84 -11.93 -18.00 7.39
CA SER A 84 -11.97 -16.60 6.96
C SER A 84 -13.00 -16.39 5.86
N ASP A 85 -13.23 -15.14 5.48
CA ASP A 85 -13.99 -14.82 4.28
C ASP A 85 -13.03 -14.31 3.19
N VAL A 86 -13.25 -14.76 1.97
CA VAL A 86 -12.69 -14.16 0.77
C VAL A 86 -13.77 -13.39 0.03
N TYR A 87 -13.37 -12.25 -0.51
CA TYR A 87 -14.20 -11.34 -1.29
C TYR A 87 -13.66 -11.33 -2.72
N ARG A 88 -14.30 -12.13 -3.58
CA ARG A 88 -13.90 -12.31 -4.97
C ARG A 88 -14.54 -11.25 -5.87
N PRO A 89 -13.78 -10.42 -6.59
CA PRO A 89 -14.36 -9.52 -7.57
C PRO A 89 -14.92 -10.30 -8.77
N GLU A 90 -16.18 -10.05 -9.10
CA GLU A 90 -16.85 -10.68 -10.25
C GLU A 90 -16.77 -9.82 -11.52
N ARG A 91 -16.36 -8.55 -11.37
CA ARG A 91 -16.25 -7.58 -12.46
C ARG A 91 -15.32 -6.42 -12.11
N LYS A 92 -14.82 -5.73 -13.13
CA LYS A 92 -14.24 -4.39 -12.97
C LYS A 92 -15.30 -3.43 -12.43
N GLY A 93 -14.91 -2.53 -11.55
CA GLY A 93 -15.78 -1.65 -10.77
C GLY A 93 -16.50 -2.35 -9.61
N ALA A 94 -16.11 -3.58 -9.24
CA ALA A 94 -16.56 -4.17 -7.99
C ALA A 94 -16.06 -3.33 -6.81
N SER A 95 -16.90 -3.10 -5.81
CA SER A 95 -16.57 -2.27 -4.65
C SER A 95 -17.05 -2.87 -3.35
N LEU A 96 -16.32 -2.62 -2.27
CA LEU A 96 -16.72 -2.92 -0.90
C LEU A 96 -16.26 -1.80 0.03
N ARG A 97 -16.89 -1.68 1.20
CA ARG A 97 -16.46 -0.78 2.27
C ARG A 97 -15.87 -1.60 3.40
N VAL A 98 -14.76 -1.11 3.94
CA VAL A 98 -14.12 -1.61 5.16
C VAL A 98 -14.19 -0.52 6.21
N HIS A 99 -14.84 -0.83 7.32
CA HIS A 99 -15.05 0.09 8.42
C HIS A 99 -13.85 0.14 9.37
N ASP A 100 -13.71 1.24 10.09
CA ASP A 100 -12.77 1.43 11.21
C ASP A 100 -11.31 1.12 10.88
N VAL A 101 -10.85 1.59 9.72
CA VAL A 101 -9.46 1.38 9.28
C VAL A 101 -8.49 2.39 9.89
N GLY A 102 -8.96 3.35 10.68
CA GLY A 102 -8.10 4.33 11.31
C GLY A 102 -8.84 5.49 11.93
N THR A 103 -8.09 6.34 12.61
CA THR A 103 -8.56 7.61 13.16
C THR A 103 -7.75 8.75 12.54
N TRP A 104 -8.44 9.74 12.01
CA TRP A 104 -7.84 10.95 11.44
C TRP A 104 -8.01 12.13 12.39
N ILE A 105 -6.91 12.85 12.65
CA ILE A 105 -6.94 14.14 13.33
C ILE A 105 -6.96 15.24 12.25
N ASP A 106 -8.04 16.00 12.19
CA ASP A 106 -8.20 17.06 11.19
C ASP A 106 -7.32 18.30 11.47
N PRO A 107 -7.23 19.26 10.54
CA PRO A 107 -6.44 20.49 10.75
C PRO A 107 -6.90 21.37 11.93
N HIS A 108 -8.09 21.12 12.50
CA HIS A 108 -8.60 21.80 13.70
C HIS A 108 -8.29 21.02 14.99
N GLY A 109 -7.70 19.83 14.89
CA GLY A 109 -7.37 18.96 16.01
C GLY A 109 -8.52 18.06 16.46
N GLU A 110 -9.58 17.91 15.65
CA GLU A 110 -10.70 17.01 15.95
C GLU A 110 -10.43 15.60 15.42
N SER A 111 -10.84 14.60 16.20
CA SER A 111 -10.66 13.19 15.88
C SER A 111 -11.88 12.63 15.15
N HIS A 112 -11.63 11.94 14.02
CA HIS A 112 -12.66 11.37 13.15
C HIS A 112 -12.32 9.93 12.78
N GLY A 113 -13.28 9.01 12.94
CA GLY A 113 -13.14 7.64 12.44
C GLY A 113 -13.11 7.60 10.91
N ILE A 114 -12.23 6.79 10.34
CA ILE A 114 -12.06 6.62 8.90
C ILE A 114 -12.43 5.20 8.49
N ASP A 115 -13.22 5.11 7.43
CA ASP A 115 -13.47 3.90 6.67
C ASP A 115 -12.75 4.00 5.32
N MET A 116 -12.56 2.86 4.66
CA MET A 116 -12.10 2.82 3.28
C MET A 116 -13.12 2.17 2.36
N ILE A 117 -13.25 2.72 1.15
CA ILE A 117 -13.97 2.10 0.03
C ILE A 117 -12.93 1.59 -0.94
N VAL A 118 -12.93 0.28 -1.18
CA VAL A 118 -12.06 -0.38 -2.14
C VAL A 118 -12.84 -0.59 -3.43
N THR A 119 -12.30 -0.15 -4.57
CA THR A 119 -12.90 -0.32 -5.89
C THR A 119 -11.91 -0.98 -6.84
N VAL A 120 -12.27 -2.10 -7.44
CA VAL A 120 -11.43 -2.84 -8.39
C VAL A 120 -11.44 -2.15 -9.75
N GLU A 121 -10.28 -1.74 -10.24
CA GLU A 121 -10.12 -1.08 -11.53
C GLU A 121 -9.90 -2.11 -12.65
N ASP A 122 -9.02 -3.08 -12.40
CA ASP A 122 -8.66 -4.16 -13.31
C ASP A 122 -8.14 -5.35 -12.51
N TYR A 123 -8.17 -6.54 -13.10
CA TYR A 123 -7.56 -7.72 -12.50
C TYR A 123 -7.32 -8.82 -13.53
N LEU A 124 -6.33 -9.66 -13.24
CA LEU A 124 -6.18 -10.96 -13.84
C LEU A 124 -6.35 -12.04 -12.77
N ALA A 125 -7.45 -12.78 -12.88
CA ALA A 125 -7.79 -13.85 -11.96
C ALA A 125 -6.73 -14.97 -11.96
N PRO A 126 -6.61 -15.70 -10.84
CA PRO A 126 -7.45 -15.63 -9.64
C PRO A 126 -6.87 -14.70 -8.57
N VAL A 127 -7.68 -13.72 -8.19
CA VAL A 127 -7.38 -12.75 -7.13
C VAL A 127 -8.63 -12.54 -6.27
N ASP A 128 -8.43 -12.30 -4.99
CA ASP A 128 -9.48 -12.07 -4.00
C ASP A 128 -8.97 -11.03 -2.98
N PHE A 129 -9.87 -10.40 -2.21
CA PHE A 129 -9.50 -9.80 -0.92
C PHE A 129 -9.82 -10.77 0.21
N ARG A 130 -9.08 -10.73 1.31
CA ARG A 130 -9.24 -11.67 2.43
C ARG A 130 -9.10 -10.94 3.77
N ILE A 131 -9.83 -11.42 4.78
CA ILE A 131 -9.50 -11.20 6.19
C ILE A 131 -8.58 -12.32 6.65
N MET A 132 -7.34 -11.98 7.00
CA MET A 132 -6.36 -12.86 7.64
C MET A 132 -6.53 -12.75 9.16
N TYR A 133 -6.36 -13.85 9.89
CA TYR A 133 -6.51 -13.90 11.36
C TYR A 133 -5.23 -14.42 12.00
N ASP A 134 -4.93 -13.94 13.22
CA ASP A 134 -3.66 -14.08 13.93
C ASP A 134 -3.14 -15.52 14.11
N SER A 135 -3.96 -16.56 13.99
CA SER A 135 -3.64 -17.91 14.52
C SER A 135 -3.71 -19.03 13.48
N CYS A 136 -3.32 -18.74 12.22
CA CYS A 136 -3.59 -19.64 11.09
C CYS A 136 -2.36 -20.29 10.44
N SER A 137 -1.62 -21.17 11.12
CA SER A 137 -0.61 -22.01 10.45
C SER A 137 -1.18 -23.31 9.84
N PRO A 138 -0.74 -23.71 8.64
CA PRO A 138 -1.08 -25.02 8.06
C PRO A 138 -0.55 -26.23 8.87
N ASP A 139 0.47 -26.05 9.71
CA ASP A 139 1.18 -27.15 10.37
C ASP A 139 0.81 -27.31 11.86
N GLY A 140 -0.21 -26.58 12.35
CA GLY A 140 -0.59 -26.58 13.77
C GLY A 140 0.47 -25.95 14.68
N VAL A 141 1.45 -25.25 14.10
CA VAL A 141 2.37 -24.36 14.79
C VAL A 141 1.61 -23.06 15.05
N ASP A 142 1.75 -22.44 16.21
CA ASP A 142 1.12 -21.15 16.52
C ASP A 142 1.86 -20.03 15.76
N LEU A 143 1.90 -20.09 14.42
CA LEU A 143 2.41 -18.98 13.61
C LEU A 143 1.41 -17.85 13.81
N ASP A 144 1.88 -16.75 14.40
CA ASP A 144 1.15 -15.50 14.51
C ASP A 144 0.98 -14.92 13.09
N HIS A 145 0.13 -15.56 12.28
CA HIS A 145 -0.15 -15.14 10.91
C HIS A 145 -0.95 -13.86 10.98
N LEU A 146 -0.27 -12.75 10.73
CA LEU A 146 -0.80 -11.41 10.55
C LEU A 146 -2.33 -11.35 10.43
N ALA A 147 -3.02 -10.79 11.42
CA ALA A 147 -4.42 -10.42 11.25
C ALA A 147 -4.51 -9.18 10.36
N GLY A 148 -5.43 -9.14 9.41
CA GLY A 148 -5.55 -7.97 8.53
C GLY A 148 -6.46 -8.14 7.32
N PHE A 149 -6.70 -7.04 6.61
CA PHE A 149 -7.39 -7.04 5.32
C PHE A 149 -6.39 -6.77 4.20
N GLY A 150 -6.47 -7.56 3.13
CA GLY A 150 -5.67 -7.28 1.94
C GLY A 150 -5.90 -8.22 0.77
N PRO A 151 -5.22 -7.97 -0.37
CA PRO A 151 -5.35 -8.77 -1.56
C PRO A 151 -4.59 -10.09 -1.45
N THR A 152 -5.08 -11.07 -2.19
CA THR A 152 -4.48 -12.39 -2.33
C THR A 152 -4.57 -12.82 -3.79
N ALA A 153 -3.64 -13.68 -4.21
CA ALA A 153 -3.67 -14.29 -5.54
C ALA A 153 -3.31 -15.76 -5.44
N GLY A 154 -3.85 -16.58 -6.35
CA GLY A 154 -3.51 -18.01 -6.40
C GLY A 154 -4.18 -18.90 -5.36
N LEU A 155 -5.01 -18.34 -4.46
CA LEU A 155 -5.69 -19.10 -3.41
C LEU A 155 -6.52 -20.27 -3.96
N ALA A 156 -6.61 -21.32 -3.14
CA ALA A 156 -7.27 -22.59 -3.46
C ALA A 156 -6.65 -23.33 -4.67
N GLY A 157 -5.34 -23.17 -4.89
CA GLY A 157 -4.60 -23.88 -5.93
C GLY A 157 -5.03 -23.49 -7.34
N ARG A 158 -5.52 -22.25 -7.52
CA ARG A 158 -5.99 -21.74 -8.80
C ARG A 158 -4.83 -20.98 -9.45
N PRO A 159 -4.15 -21.51 -10.48
CA PRO A 159 -3.17 -20.72 -11.21
C PRO A 159 -3.87 -19.70 -12.11
N ALA A 160 -3.18 -18.61 -12.44
CA ALA A 160 -3.60 -17.73 -13.53
C ALA A 160 -3.74 -18.55 -14.82
N ALA A 161 -4.88 -18.41 -15.50
CA ALA A 161 -5.29 -19.32 -16.58
C ALA A 161 -4.37 -19.30 -17.82
N ASP A 162 -3.51 -18.29 -17.95
CA ASP A 162 -2.71 -18.04 -19.14
C ASP A 162 -1.19 -17.96 -18.86
N GLY A 163 -0.76 -18.38 -17.68
CA GLY A 163 0.65 -18.35 -17.27
C GLY A 163 1.22 -16.94 -17.09
N ARG A 164 0.37 -15.91 -17.06
CA ARG A 164 0.77 -14.55 -16.69
C ARG A 164 0.65 -14.35 -15.19
N ARG A 165 1.28 -13.27 -14.71
CA ARG A 165 1.24 -12.83 -13.32
C ARG A 165 -0.20 -12.45 -12.96
N ALA A 166 -0.79 -13.09 -11.96
CA ALA A 166 -2.08 -12.67 -11.44
C ALA A 166 -1.93 -11.29 -10.80
N PHE A 167 -2.93 -10.42 -10.95
CA PHE A 167 -2.88 -9.09 -10.38
C PHE A 167 -4.27 -8.55 -10.05
N ILE A 168 -4.32 -7.61 -9.11
CA ILE A 168 -5.49 -6.79 -8.82
C ILE A 168 -5.08 -5.32 -8.72
N ASP A 169 -5.71 -4.49 -9.53
CA ASP A 169 -5.62 -3.03 -9.46
C ASP A 169 -6.85 -2.53 -8.72
N PHE A 170 -6.64 -1.67 -7.74
CA PHE A 170 -7.75 -1.10 -7.01
C PHE A 170 -7.46 0.31 -6.52
N THR A 171 -8.52 1.09 -6.46
CA THR A 171 -8.54 2.40 -5.84
C THR A 171 -9.05 2.26 -4.42
N VAL A 172 -8.35 2.88 -3.48
CA VAL A 172 -8.83 3.11 -2.12
C VAL A 172 -9.30 4.55 -2.04
N ARG A 173 -10.52 4.74 -1.55
CA ARG A 173 -11.05 6.04 -1.16
C ARG A 173 -11.36 6.04 0.34
N LEU A 174 -10.75 6.95 1.07
CA LEU A 174 -10.98 7.20 2.48
C LEU A 174 -12.23 8.05 2.65
N VAL A 175 -13.07 7.67 3.60
CA VAL A 175 -14.29 8.40 3.96
C VAL A 175 -14.38 8.48 5.47
N ARG A 176 -14.92 9.57 6.00
CA ARG A 176 -15.25 9.61 7.43
C ARG A 176 -16.43 8.73 7.73
N ALA A 177 -16.37 8.02 8.85
CA ALA A 177 -17.46 7.19 9.34
C ALA A 177 -18.76 7.99 9.57
N ASP A 178 -18.64 9.27 9.92
CA ASP A 178 -19.76 10.20 10.13
C ASP A 178 -20.24 10.92 8.85
N GLY A 179 -19.62 10.65 7.69
CA GLY A 179 -19.98 11.26 6.41
C GLY A 179 -19.50 12.70 6.20
N GLY A 180 -18.65 13.23 7.09
CA GLY A 180 -18.04 14.55 6.92
C GLY A 180 -16.98 14.62 5.81
N PRO A 181 -16.45 15.82 5.52
CA PRO A 181 -15.41 16.03 4.51
C PRO A 181 -14.05 15.47 4.97
N THR A 182 -13.26 15.04 3.98
CA THR A 182 -11.93 14.42 4.11
C THR A 182 -10.81 15.32 3.57
N ASP A 183 -11.09 16.61 3.38
CA ASP A 183 -10.14 17.58 2.86
C ASP A 183 -8.93 17.72 3.81
N GLY A 184 -7.73 17.57 3.25
CA GLY A 184 -6.48 17.73 3.99
C GLY A 184 -5.98 16.48 4.70
N ILE A 185 -6.54 15.30 4.42
CA ILE A 185 -5.92 14.04 4.87
C ILE A 185 -4.48 13.96 4.37
N MET A 186 -3.58 13.67 5.30
CA MET A 186 -2.24 13.18 5.07
C MET A 186 -2.06 12.00 6.00
N GLY A 187 -1.52 10.89 5.50
CA GLY A 187 -1.46 9.67 6.27
C GLY A 187 -0.31 8.74 5.90
N VAL A 188 -0.21 7.68 6.70
CA VAL A 188 0.64 6.52 6.42
C VAL A 188 -0.19 5.27 6.20
N THR A 189 0.33 4.41 5.34
CA THR A 189 -0.09 3.02 5.22
C THR A 189 1.16 2.15 5.03
N GLY A 190 0.99 0.84 5.02
CA GLY A 190 2.08 -0.08 4.82
C GLY A 190 1.59 -1.42 4.32
N PHE A 191 2.50 -2.17 3.70
CA PHE A 191 2.25 -3.45 3.10
C PHE A 191 3.21 -4.45 3.71
N ARG A 192 2.67 -5.48 4.36
CA ARG A 192 3.43 -6.52 5.06
C ARG A 192 3.39 -7.81 4.29
N ASP A 193 4.32 -8.72 4.59
CA ASP A 193 4.30 -10.07 4.03
C ASP A 193 4.40 -10.02 2.50
N ILE A 194 5.47 -9.38 2.02
CA ILE A 194 5.78 -9.34 0.59
C ILE A 194 6.85 -10.40 0.33
N ASP A 195 6.40 -11.61 0.00
CA ASP A 195 7.26 -12.79 -0.07
C ASP A 195 8.10 -12.92 -1.35
N GLY A 196 9.26 -13.56 -1.17
CA GLY A 196 10.16 -14.05 -2.20
C GLY A 196 10.46 -15.55 -2.03
N ASN A 197 11.20 -16.13 -2.97
CA ASN A 197 11.86 -17.45 -2.86
C ASN A 197 12.57 -17.88 -4.17
N THR A 198 12.40 -17.11 -5.25
CA THR A 198 12.86 -17.51 -6.61
C THR A 198 14.00 -16.66 -7.16
N ALA A 199 14.58 -15.73 -6.37
CA ALA A 199 15.50 -14.67 -6.85
C ALA A 199 14.91 -13.77 -7.96
N THR A 200 13.65 -13.98 -8.32
CA THR A 200 12.87 -13.17 -9.26
C THR A 200 11.66 -12.60 -8.51
N PRO A 201 11.16 -11.41 -8.90
CA PRO A 201 9.98 -10.80 -8.27
C PRO A 201 8.81 -11.79 -8.10
N ASN A 202 8.52 -12.22 -6.86
CA ASN A 202 7.48 -13.22 -6.59
C ASN A 202 6.15 -12.57 -6.22
N GLU A 203 6.03 -11.95 -5.05
CA GLU A 203 4.88 -11.15 -4.62
C GLU A 203 5.25 -9.67 -4.70
N ALA A 204 4.32 -8.81 -5.13
CA ALA A 204 4.65 -7.41 -5.35
C ALA A 204 3.49 -6.46 -5.09
N TRP A 205 3.85 -5.27 -4.59
CA TRP A 205 3.00 -4.09 -4.53
C TRP A 205 3.54 -3.00 -5.43
N GLU A 206 2.64 -2.28 -6.11
CA GLU A 206 2.94 -1.08 -6.89
C GLU A 206 2.06 0.09 -6.37
N LEU A 207 2.73 1.18 -6.01
CA LEU A 207 2.15 2.46 -5.57
C LEU A 207 1.77 3.29 -6.81
N VAL A 208 0.65 2.93 -7.44
CA VAL A 208 0.28 3.43 -8.77
C VAL A 208 0.07 4.95 -8.81
N SER A 209 -0.68 5.52 -7.84
CA SER A 209 -0.89 6.96 -7.75
C SER A 209 -1.42 7.41 -6.39
N GLY A 210 -1.20 8.68 -6.03
CA GLY A 210 -1.68 9.27 -4.77
C GLY A 210 -0.69 9.18 -3.61
N PHE A 211 0.53 8.70 -3.88
CA PHE A 211 1.59 8.54 -2.88
C PHE A 211 2.64 9.63 -3.00
N ASP A 212 3.13 10.06 -1.85
CA ASP A 212 4.19 11.08 -1.72
C ASP A 212 5.58 10.46 -1.51
N GLY A 213 5.64 9.18 -1.11
CA GLY A 213 6.91 8.49 -0.87
C GLY A 213 6.72 7.03 -0.48
N ALA A 214 7.73 6.23 -0.77
CA ALA A 214 7.87 4.83 -0.35
C ALA A 214 8.96 4.72 0.71
N TRP A 215 8.79 3.79 1.65
CA TRP A 215 9.65 3.64 2.81
C TRP A 215 10.07 2.18 2.97
N LEU A 216 11.37 1.92 2.86
CA LEU A 216 11.94 0.57 2.90
C LEU A 216 13.21 0.57 3.73
N ARG A 217 13.55 -0.58 4.31
CA ARG A 217 14.88 -0.76 4.93
C ARG A 217 15.95 -0.88 3.85
N SER A 218 17.17 -0.50 4.22
CA SER A 218 18.34 -0.63 3.34
C SER A 218 18.70 -2.09 3.03
N ASP A 219 18.34 -3.00 3.93
CA ASP A 219 18.53 -4.45 3.85
C ASP A 219 17.27 -5.22 3.46
N ALA A 220 16.25 -4.53 2.91
CA ALA A 220 14.99 -5.17 2.55
C ALA A 220 15.19 -6.38 1.62
N HIS A 221 14.39 -7.41 1.82
CA HIS A 221 14.32 -8.61 0.98
C HIS A 221 13.49 -8.39 -0.30
N LEU A 222 13.33 -7.11 -0.66
CA LEU A 222 12.53 -6.62 -1.76
C LEU A 222 13.43 -6.00 -2.83
N THR A 223 13.03 -6.13 -4.09
CA THR A 223 13.65 -5.42 -5.21
C THR A 223 12.64 -4.48 -5.86
N GLU A 224 13.11 -3.40 -6.48
CA GLU A 224 12.27 -2.56 -7.34
C GLU A 224 11.57 -3.40 -8.42
N TYR A 225 10.29 -3.09 -8.61
CA TYR A 225 9.39 -3.81 -9.51
C TYR A 225 8.36 -2.83 -10.08
N GLY A 226 8.12 -2.89 -11.40
CA GLY A 226 7.19 -1.97 -12.05
C GLY A 226 7.67 -0.52 -12.04
N GLU A 227 6.74 0.43 -12.01
CA GLU A 227 7.04 1.88 -12.11
C GLU A 227 7.26 2.54 -10.74
N ASN A 228 6.59 2.06 -9.70
CA ASN A 228 6.70 2.52 -8.30
C ASN A 228 6.38 1.35 -7.34
N GLY A 229 7.02 0.20 -7.54
CA GLY A 229 6.70 -1.01 -6.79
C GLY A 229 7.91 -1.76 -6.28
N TRP A 230 7.62 -2.70 -5.39
CA TRP A 230 8.60 -3.55 -4.74
C TRP A 230 8.07 -4.97 -4.65
N ALA A 231 8.97 -5.91 -4.87
CA ALA A 231 8.64 -7.32 -4.90
C ALA A 231 9.62 -8.15 -4.08
N GLY A 232 9.12 -9.14 -3.36
CA GLY A 232 9.95 -10.07 -2.62
C GLY A 232 10.76 -10.96 -3.57
N VAL A 233 12.03 -11.19 -3.22
CA VAL A 233 12.97 -11.96 -4.05
C VAL A 233 13.80 -12.98 -3.28
N THR A 234 14.05 -12.74 -1.99
CA THR A 234 15.04 -13.50 -1.20
C THR A 234 14.45 -14.80 -0.64
N ASP A 235 13.49 -14.67 0.25
CA ASP A 235 12.89 -15.74 1.06
C ASP A 235 11.45 -15.36 1.45
N GLU A 236 10.82 -16.22 2.24
CA GLU A 236 9.46 -16.02 2.74
C GLU A 236 9.52 -15.46 4.15
N TYR A 237 8.56 -14.61 4.49
CA TYR A 237 8.25 -14.25 5.86
C TYR A 237 7.92 -15.51 6.69
N GLN A 238 8.60 -15.68 7.82
CA GLN A 238 8.43 -16.85 8.69
C GLN A 238 8.36 -16.48 10.19
N ASP A 239 8.35 -15.19 10.51
CA ASP A 239 8.42 -14.73 11.89
C ASP A 239 7.06 -14.65 12.56
N HIS A 240 7.06 -14.81 13.88
CA HIS A 240 5.88 -14.56 14.72
C HIS A 240 5.78 -13.09 15.14
N ASP A 241 6.93 -12.41 15.27
CA ASP A 241 6.98 -11.01 15.65
C ASP A 241 6.99 -10.12 14.40
N MET A 242 5.90 -9.37 14.25
CA MET A 242 5.66 -8.44 13.14
C MET A 242 6.63 -7.25 13.07
N GLU A 243 7.39 -7.02 14.14
CA GLU A 243 8.40 -5.97 14.23
C GLU A 243 9.82 -6.54 14.35
N SER A 244 9.98 -7.85 14.16
CA SER A 244 11.29 -8.47 14.04
C SER A 244 12.06 -7.94 12.82
N GLU A 245 13.39 -8.03 12.90
CA GLU A 245 14.27 -7.56 11.82
C GLU A 245 13.90 -8.17 10.46
N HIS A 246 13.62 -9.48 10.42
CA HIS A 246 13.28 -10.16 9.17
C HIS A 246 11.84 -9.83 8.71
N ALA A 247 10.85 -9.73 9.61
CA ALA A 247 9.52 -9.20 9.26
C ALA A 247 9.61 -7.81 8.57
N LEU A 248 10.48 -6.93 9.06
CA LEU A 248 10.65 -5.59 8.51
C LEU A 248 11.37 -5.60 7.15
N GLN A 249 12.15 -6.63 6.84
CA GLN A 249 12.75 -6.80 5.51
C GLN A 249 11.70 -7.11 4.43
N HIS A 250 10.51 -7.56 4.83
CA HIS A 250 9.35 -7.84 3.96
C HIS A 250 8.27 -6.74 4.00
N TYR A 251 8.63 -5.53 4.43
CA TYR A 251 7.70 -4.40 4.57
C TYR A 251 7.95 -3.29 3.55
N LEU A 252 6.86 -2.76 2.99
CA LEU A 252 6.84 -1.53 2.22
C LEU A 252 5.94 -0.51 2.93
N GLY A 253 6.50 0.60 3.41
CA GLY A 253 5.73 1.73 3.92
C GLY A 253 5.39 2.73 2.82
N ALA A 254 4.30 3.48 3.00
CA ALA A 254 3.94 4.55 2.07
C ALA A 254 3.30 5.75 2.79
N THR A 255 3.65 6.95 2.34
CA THR A 255 3.02 8.21 2.73
C THR A 255 2.13 8.71 1.60
N PHE A 256 0.99 9.33 1.93
CA PHE A 256 0.04 9.84 0.93
C PHE A 256 -0.62 11.14 1.38
N THR A 257 -1.05 11.92 0.39
CA THR A 257 -1.84 13.14 0.56
C THR A 257 -3.14 13.02 -0.21
N GLY A 258 -4.23 13.44 0.44
CA GLY A 258 -5.58 13.31 -0.08
C GLY A 258 -6.27 12.03 0.40
N ASP A 259 -7.52 11.88 0.00
CA ASP A 259 -8.39 10.79 0.44
C ASP A 259 -8.46 9.63 -0.55
N THR A 260 -7.66 9.65 -1.62
CA THR A 260 -7.75 8.67 -2.70
C THR A 260 -6.36 8.28 -3.19
N PHE A 261 -6.10 6.99 -3.27
CA PHE A 261 -4.87 6.44 -3.86
C PHE A 261 -5.17 5.14 -4.61
N ARG A 262 -4.30 4.80 -5.56
CA ARG A 262 -4.43 3.60 -6.40
C ARG A 262 -3.23 2.69 -6.19
N LEU A 263 -3.52 1.40 -6.04
CA LEU A 263 -2.57 0.35 -5.80
C LEU A 263 -2.70 -0.74 -6.85
N ARG A 264 -1.64 -1.52 -7.01
CA ARG A 264 -1.68 -2.82 -7.66
C ARG A 264 -0.95 -3.84 -6.79
N TYR A 265 -1.53 -5.01 -6.67
CA TYR A 265 -0.92 -6.18 -6.06
C TYR A 265 -0.81 -7.29 -7.10
N SER A 266 0.30 -8.04 -7.11
CA SER A 266 0.52 -9.10 -8.10
C SER A 266 1.46 -10.21 -7.65
N VAL A 267 1.22 -11.43 -8.14
CA VAL A 267 1.96 -12.64 -7.75
C VAL A 267 2.41 -13.43 -8.98
N MET A 268 3.63 -13.95 -8.95
CA MET A 268 4.21 -14.69 -10.07
C MET A 268 3.37 -15.91 -10.46
N PRO A 269 3.39 -16.30 -11.75
CA PRO A 269 2.58 -17.42 -12.21
C PRO A 269 2.91 -18.71 -11.45
N GLY A 270 1.87 -19.37 -10.92
CA GLY A 270 2.00 -20.65 -10.24
C GLY A 270 2.18 -20.56 -8.72
N ASP A 271 2.36 -19.35 -8.18
CA ASP A 271 2.40 -19.11 -6.74
C ASP A 271 1.05 -18.67 -6.17
N SER A 272 0.92 -18.83 -4.85
CA SER A 272 -0.23 -18.41 -4.05
C SER A 272 0.27 -17.58 -2.88
N ARG A 273 -0.12 -16.31 -2.82
CA ARG A 273 0.35 -15.35 -1.81
C ARG A 273 -0.77 -14.43 -1.36
N GLY A 274 -0.53 -13.71 -0.28
CA GLY A 274 -1.44 -12.72 0.26
C GLY A 274 -0.70 -11.74 1.14
N SER A 275 -1.06 -10.47 1.02
CA SER A 275 -0.40 -9.39 1.75
C SER A 275 -1.46 -8.45 2.36
N GLN A 276 -1.05 -7.58 3.28
CA GLN A 276 -1.96 -6.80 4.13
C GLN A 276 -1.67 -5.32 4.14
N LEU A 277 -2.72 -4.52 4.32
CA LEU A 277 -2.62 -3.06 4.45
C LEU A 277 -2.53 -2.68 5.94
N SER A 278 -1.32 -2.62 6.48
CA SER A 278 -1.07 -2.32 7.90
C SER A 278 0.32 -1.69 8.12
N PRO A 279 0.43 -0.41 8.52
CA PRO A 279 1.69 0.26 8.77
C PRO A 279 2.36 -0.19 10.07
N LEU A 280 3.61 0.25 10.26
CA LEU A 280 4.40 0.04 11.48
C LEU A 280 4.23 1.20 12.46
N ASN A 281 4.15 0.89 13.76
CA ASN A 281 3.99 1.89 14.82
C ASN A 281 5.21 2.82 14.97
N GLY A 282 6.43 2.29 14.82
CA GLY A 282 7.68 3.01 15.12
C GLY A 282 8.17 4.02 14.07
N THR A 283 7.48 4.15 12.94
CA THR A 283 8.00 4.85 11.74
C THR A 283 7.47 6.28 11.58
N VAL A 284 6.58 6.70 12.48
CA VAL A 284 5.79 7.92 12.37
C VAL A 284 6.03 8.85 13.54
N LEU A 285 6.38 10.12 13.24
CA LEU A 285 6.33 11.18 14.23
C LEU A 285 4.87 11.58 14.50
N TYR A 286 4.49 11.72 15.76
CA TYR A 286 3.15 12.18 16.12
C TYR A 286 3.08 13.71 16.18
N PRO A 287 2.07 14.33 15.55
CA PRO A 287 1.83 15.76 15.68
C PRO A 287 1.40 16.08 17.12
N LEU A 288 2.03 17.11 17.69
CA LEU A 288 1.74 17.57 19.04
C LEU A 288 0.66 18.64 19.02
N ALA A 289 -0.53 18.32 19.53
CA ALA A 289 -1.57 19.29 19.74
C ALA A 289 -1.39 19.97 21.11
N TYR A 290 -0.93 21.23 21.12
CA TYR A 290 -0.96 22.05 22.33
C TYR A 290 -2.30 22.77 22.45
N SER A 291 -3.03 22.51 23.54
CA SER A 291 -4.12 23.39 23.99
C SER A 291 -3.50 24.73 24.40
N LEU A 292 -3.84 25.82 23.69
CA LEU A 292 -3.42 27.20 23.99
C LEU A 292 -3.90 27.70 25.37
N ASN A 293 -4.67 26.92 26.14
CA ASN A 293 -5.24 27.28 27.44
C ASN A 293 -4.91 26.29 28.58
N GLY A 294 -3.68 25.78 28.65
CA GLY A 294 -3.09 25.32 29.93
C GLY A 294 -3.18 23.83 30.26
N GLY A 295 -3.12 22.93 29.28
CA GLY A 295 -2.94 21.49 29.53
C GLY A 295 -1.45 21.11 29.56
N THR A 296 -1.00 20.47 30.64
CA THR A 296 0.35 19.91 30.80
C THR A 296 0.62 18.85 29.73
N GLY A 297 1.19 19.25 28.60
CA GLY A 297 1.58 18.34 27.53
C GLY A 297 2.70 17.42 28.01
N THR A 298 2.40 16.13 28.14
CA THR A 298 3.40 15.07 28.09
C THR A 298 3.41 14.53 26.67
N ILE A 299 4.55 14.62 25.98
CA ILE A 299 4.92 13.61 24.98
C ILE A 299 5.77 12.63 25.73
N PRO A 300 5.32 11.39 25.82
CA PRO A 300 6.28 10.36 26.08
C PRO A 300 6.05 9.24 25.07
N ASN A 301 7.10 8.71 24.44
CA ASN A 301 7.63 7.43 24.91
C ASN A 301 7.13 7.08 26.32
N GLU A 302 5.89 6.63 26.46
CA GLU A 302 5.43 5.99 27.69
C GLU A 302 4.86 4.63 27.31
N PRO A 303 4.99 3.68 28.24
CA PRO A 303 5.49 2.33 28.02
C PRO A 303 4.51 1.37 27.34
#